data_AF-A0A9J6GBG3-F1
#
_entry.id   AF-A0A9J6GBG3-F1
#
_cell.length_a   1.000
_cell.length_b   1.000
_cell.length_c   1.000
_cell.angle_alpha   90.00
_cell.angle_beta   90.00
_cell.angle_gamma   90.00
#
_symmetry.space_group_name_H-M   'P 1'
#
loop_
_entity.id
_entity.type
_entity.pdbx_description
1 polymer ?
#
loop_
_entity_poly.entity_id
_entity_poly.type
_entity_poly.pdbx_seq_one_letter_code
_entity_poly.pdbx_strand_id
1 'polypeptide(L)'
;MAKLLEEFKSELRQDIRTLTESVKYCSDTCDGVNEIQKDMKELKMEIRRLVDKNLDLEKENKNLRDRLDELEQHHRLNNLEIKGLPVDCDEVEIVKEIGKKLGDEIVDTDIDICHRVDIPHSKDRNVIVRFTRRSKRNAVLAKARKMRLTTEALGFERASKPVFLNEHLTQKNKRLLGAAIAKKKSVAWKYVWTSNGQVLARRGESTPILRIFTMSDVERMNAQSPAASLSE
;
A
#
# COMPACT_ATOMS: atom_id res chain seq x y z
N MET A 1 89.56 -22.45 25.81
CA MET A 1 88.41 -23.33 25.51
C MET A 1 87.33 -23.31 26.60
N ALA A 2 87.63 -23.60 27.87
CA ALA A 2 86.61 -23.65 28.93
C ALA A 2 85.78 -22.35 29.10
N LYS A 3 86.43 -21.18 29.03
CA LYS A 3 85.77 -19.87 29.16
C LYS A 3 84.78 -19.58 28.02
N LEU A 4 85.20 -19.86 26.78
CA LEU A 4 84.36 -19.73 25.57
C LEU A 4 83.16 -20.67 25.59
N LEU A 5 83.35 -21.90 26.10
CA LEU A 5 82.27 -22.88 26.24
C LEU A 5 81.22 -22.44 27.27
N GLU A 6 81.64 -21.77 28.34
CA GLU A 6 80.73 -21.28 29.38
C GLU A 6 79.98 -20.01 28.96
N GLU A 7 80.64 -19.11 28.21
CA GLU A 7 79.97 -17.97 27.54
C GLU A 7 78.90 -18.46 26.56
N PHE A 8 79.24 -19.41 25.67
CA PHE A 8 78.27 -20.01 24.74
C PHE A 8 77.08 -20.66 25.46
N LYS A 9 77.33 -21.41 26.55
CA LYS A 9 76.25 -21.97 27.38
C LYS A 9 75.37 -20.89 28.02
N SER A 10 75.95 -19.75 28.40
CA SER A 10 75.21 -18.64 28.99
C SER A 10 74.28 -17.99 27.96
N GLU A 11 74.78 -17.67 26.77
CA GLU A 11 73.97 -17.14 25.66
C GLU A 11 72.85 -18.11 25.28
N LEU A 12 73.18 -19.40 25.12
CA LEU A 12 72.19 -20.43 24.79
C LEU A 12 71.06 -20.51 25.82
N ARG A 13 71.39 -20.37 27.12
CA ARG A 13 70.40 -20.33 28.20
C ARG A 13 69.53 -19.08 28.14
N GLN A 14 70.09 -17.96 27.74
CA GLN A 14 69.35 -16.71 27.57
C GLN A 14 68.39 -16.79 26.38
N ASP A 15 68.84 -17.33 25.25
CA ASP A 15 68.00 -17.55 24.06
C ASP A 15 66.84 -18.50 24.34
N ILE A 16 67.09 -19.61 25.05
CA ILE A 16 66.05 -20.55 25.47
C ILE A 16 64.99 -19.88 26.35
N ARG A 17 65.40 -18.99 27.26
CA ARG A 17 64.45 -18.23 28.11
C ARG A 17 63.58 -17.29 27.27
N THR A 18 64.20 -16.49 26.40
CA THR A 18 63.49 -15.57 25.49
C THR A 18 62.52 -16.32 24.59
N LEU A 19 62.93 -17.48 24.07
CA LEU A 19 62.08 -18.34 23.26
C LEU A 19 60.90 -18.90 24.07
N THR A 20 61.13 -19.32 25.32
CA THR A 20 60.08 -19.81 26.22
C THR A 20 59.04 -18.74 26.51
N GLU A 21 59.48 -17.50 26.76
CA GLU A 21 58.58 -16.34 26.94
C GLU A 21 57.78 -16.04 25.67
N SER A 22 58.43 -16.09 24.50
CA SER A 22 57.77 -15.89 23.20
C SER A 22 56.73 -16.97 22.91
N VAL A 23 57.03 -18.23 23.22
CA VAL A 23 56.10 -19.36 23.08
C VAL A 23 54.91 -19.20 24.02
N LYS A 24 55.13 -18.78 25.27
CA LYS A 24 54.06 -18.49 26.21
C LYS A 24 53.15 -17.38 25.70
N TYR A 25 53.73 -16.27 25.25
CA TYR A 25 52.97 -15.16 24.65
C TYR A 25 52.15 -15.61 23.43
N CYS A 26 52.73 -16.44 22.56
CA CYS A 26 52.04 -17.01 21.41
C CYS A 26 50.86 -17.91 21.83
N SER A 27 51.05 -18.73 22.87
CA SER A 27 49.98 -19.56 23.44
C SER A 27 48.82 -18.70 23.97
N ASP A 28 49.12 -17.70 24.80
CA ASP A 28 48.11 -16.80 25.38
C ASP A 28 47.35 -16.04 24.27
N THR A 29 48.06 -15.61 23.22
CA THR A 29 47.45 -14.96 22.05
C THR A 29 46.57 -15.91 21.25
N CYS A 30 46.99 -17.17 21.09
CA CYS A 30 46.21 -18.21 20.41
C CYS A 30 44.89 -18.48 21.15
N ASP A 31 44.93 -18.56 22.47
CA ASP A 31 43.74 -18.73 23.31
C ASP A 31 42.78 -17.53 23.15
N GLY A 32 43.29 -16.30 23.15
CA GLY A 32 42.49 -15.11 22.89
C GLY A 32 41.84 -15.09 21.50
N VAL A 33 42.56 -15.53 20.47
CA VAL A 33 42.01 -15.66 19.10
C VAL A 33 40.92 -16.73 19.04
N ASN A 34 41.06 -17.85 19.76
CA ASN A 34 40.05 -18.90 19.81
C ASN A 34 38.75 -18.41 20.46
N GLU A 35 38.83 -17.64 21.55
CA GLU A 35 37.64 -17.03 22.19
C GLU A 35 36.96 -16.03 21.25
N ILE A 36 37.72 -15.14 20.60
CA ILE A 36 37.17 -14.20 19.60
C ILE A 36 36.49 -14.97 18.45
N GLN A 37 37.09 -16.07 18.00
CA GLN A 37 36.52 -16.89 16.92
C GLN A 37 35.19 -17.55 17.36
N LYS A 38 35.07 -17.94 18.62
CA LYS A 38 33.84 -18.47 19.21
C LYS A 38 32.75 -17.39 19.28
N ASP A 39 33.06 -16.23 19.84
CA ASP A 39 32.14 -15.09 19.90
C ASP A 39 31.67 -14.66 18.50
N MET A 40 32.58 -14.65 17.53
CA MET A 40 32.26 -14.30 16.15
C MET A 40 31.31 -15.31 15.49
N LYS A 41 31.38 -16.60 15.87
CA LYS A 41 30.42 -17.61 15.41
C LYS A 41 29.05 -17.39 16.06
N GLU A 42 29.02 -17.11 17.36
CA GLU A 42 27.77 -16.83 18.10
C GLU A 42 27.06 -15.59 17.56
N LEU A 43 27.78 -14.48 17.36
CA LEU A 43 27.25 -13.26 16.75
C LEU A 43 26.72 -13.50 15.34
N LYS A 44 27.42 -14.30 14.52
CA LYS A 44 26.93 -14.65 13.17
C LYS A 44 25.63 -15.45 13.21
N MET A 45 25.47 -16.36 14.17
CA MET A 45 24.23 -17.11 14.35
C MET A 45 23.10 -16.18 14.79
N GLU A 46 23.36 -15.28 15.73
CA GLU A 46 22.35 -14.32 16.20
C GLU A 46 21.92 -13.35 15.10
N ILE A 47 22.85 -12.84 14.30
CA ILE A 47 22.54 -11.99 13.14
C ILE A 47 21.60 -12.72 12.17
N ARG A 48 21.88 -13.99 11.85
CA ARG A 48 21.00 -14.78 10.96
C ARG A 48 19.60 -14.92 11.55
N ARG A 49 19.52 -15.25 12.85
CA ARG A 49 18.24 -15.38 13.57
C ARG A 49 17.44 -14.07 13.58
N LEU A 50 18.12 -12.93 13.77
CA LEU A 50 17.49 -11.62 13.75
C LEU A 50 17.01 -11.23 12.34
N VAL A 51 17.78 -11.55 11.30
CA VAL A 51 17.37 -11.35 9.90
C VAL A 51 16.11 -12.16 9.58
N ASP A 52 16.09 -13.45 9.92
CA ASP A 52 14.94 -14.32 9.68
C ASP A 52 13.69 -13.81 10.41
N LYS A 53 13.85 -13.43 11.69
CA LYS A 53 12.76 -12.84 12.47
C LYS A 53 12.26 -11.53 11.88
N ASN A 54 13.15 -10.68 11.37
CA ASN A 54 12.74 -9.43 10.75
C ASN A 54 11.94 -9.65 9.47
N LEU A 55 12.34 -10.62 8.64
CA LEU A 55 11.58 -11.00 7.44
C LEU A 55 10.17 -11.52 7.79
N ASP A 56 10.05 -12.33 8.84
CA ASP A 56 8.76 -12.81 9.34
C ASP A 56 7.87 -11.67 9.84
N LEU A 57 8.46 -10.74 10.62
CA LEU A 57 7.74 -9.57 11.15
C LEU A 57 7.29 -8.64 10.02
N GLU A 58 8.12 -8.40 9.00
CA GLU A 58 7.75 -7.59 7.83
C GLU A 58 6.56 -8.21 7.07
N LYS A 59 6.57 -9.53 6.91
CA LYS A 59 5.48 -10.29 6.28
C LYS A 59 4.19 -10.19 7.08
N GLU A 60 4.26 -10.36 8.40
CA GLU A 60 3.10 -10.23 9.28
C GLU A 60 2.56 -8.80 9.29
N ASN A 61 3.43 -7.80 9.38
CA ASN A 61 3.05 -6.39 9.37
C ASN A 61 2.32 -6.03 8.06
N LYS A 62 2.82 -6.51 6.92
CA LYS A 62 2.14 -6.36 5.63
C LYS A 62 0.74 -6.99 5.65
N ASN A 63 0.61 -8.22 6.15
CA ASN A 63 -0.69 -8.90 6.26
C ASN A 63 -1.67 -8.13 7.16
N LEU A 64 -1.21 -7.63 8.31
CA LEU A 64 -2.03 -6.83 9.22
C LEU A 64 -2.50 -5.52 8.58
N ARG A 65 -1.61 -4.82 7.87
CA ARG A 65 -1.96 -3.60 7.11
C ARG A 65 -2.99 -3.88 6.02
N ASP A 66 -2.84 -4.99 5.30
CA ASP A 66 -3.80 -5.38 4.26
C ASP A 66 -5.17 -5.71 4.85
N ARG A 67 -5.22 -6.45 5.96
CA ARG A 67 -6.47 -6.75 6.68
C ARG A 67 -7.14 -5.49 7.24
N LEU A 68 -6.36 -4.55 7.77
CA LEU A 68 -6.87 -3.28 8.26
C LEU A 68 -7.53 -2.47 7.13
N ASP A 69 -6.87 -2.36 5.97
CA ASP A 69 -7.44 -1.66 4.82
C ASP A 69 -8.73 -2.32 4.30
N GLU A 70 -8.81 -3.66 4.31
CA GLU A 70 -10.04 -4.37 3.96
C GLU A 70 -11.19 -4.06 4.92
N LEU A 71 -10.92 -4.02 6.23
CA LEU A 71 -11.91 -3.63 7.25
C LEU A 71 -12.35 -2.18 7.08
N GLU A 72 -11.40 -1.26 6.90
CA GLU A 72 -11.72 0.15 6.63
C GLU A 72 -12.55 0.32 5.36
N GLN A 73 -12.22 -0.41 4.29
CA GLN A 73 -12.99 -0.38 3.06
C GLN A 73 -14.40 -0.95 3.29
N HIS A 74 -14.52 -2.02 4.07
CA HIS A 74 -15.81 -2.60 4.44
C HIS A 74 -16.72 -1.58 5.15
N HIS A 75 -16.17 -0.82 6.11
CA HIS A 75 -16.89 0.26 6.81
C HIS A 75 -17.32 1.42 5.91
N ARG A 76 -16.71 1.58 4.73
CA ARG A 76 -17.05 2.62 3.74
C ARG A 76 -18.02 2.12 2.66
N LEU A 77 -18.39 0.84 2.65
CA LEU A 77 -19.25 0.28 1.58
C LEU A 77 -20.67 0.85 1.56
N ASN A 78 -21.13 1.47 2.66
CA ASN A 78 -22.41 2.16 2.67
C ASN A 78 -22.27 3.66 2.36
N ASN A 79 -21.05 4.12 2.06
CA ASN A 79 -20.76 5.53 1.86
C ASN A 79 -20.68 5.87 0.37
N LEU A 80 -21.09 7.09 0.03
CA LEU A 80 -20.74 7.78 -1.22
C LEU A 80 -19.87 9.00 -0.91
N GLU A 81 -18.93 9.27 -1.80
CA GLU A 81 -18.14 10.49 -1.84
C GLU A 81 -18.64 11.37 -2.99
N ILE A 82 -19.17 12.53 -2.65
CA ILE A 82 -19.72 13.52 -3.57
C ILE A 82 -18.70 14.65 -3.73
N LYS A 83 -18.32 14.93 -4.97
CA LYS A 83 -17.32 15.94 -5.33
C LYS A 83 -17.94 17.04 -6.17
N GLY A 84 -17.41 18.25 -6.06
CA GLY A 84 -17.80 19.39 -6.90
C GLY A 84 -18.98 20.20 -6.37
N LEU A 85 -19.40 19.97 -5.11
CA LEU A 85 -20.43 20.78 -4.46
C LEU A 85 -19.84 22.09 -3.90
N PRO A 86 -20.55 23.22 -4.00
CA PRO A 86 -20.20 24.46 -3.30
C PRO A 86 -20.11 24.24 -1.78
N VAL A 87 -19.33 25.07 -1.09
CA VAL A 87 -19.13 24.97 0.37
C VAL A 87 -20.35 25.50 1.15
N ASP A 88 -21.02 26.52 0.61
CA ASP A 88 -22.09 27.27 1.28
C ASP A 88 -23.47 26.57 1.15
N CYS A 89 -23.53 25.26 1.31
CA CYS A 89 -24.81 24.53 1.28
C CYS A 89 -24.86 23.43 2.34
N ASP A 90 -26.05 23.24 2.91
CA ASP A 90 -26.35 22.15 3.83
C ASP A 90 -26.14 20.79 3.12
N GLU A 91 -25.39 19.91 3.76
CA GLU A 91 -24.97 18.64 3.17
C GLU A 91 -26.13 17.65 3.01
N VAL A 92 -27.11 17.66 3.91
CA VAL A 92 -28.24 16.73 3.87
C VAL A 92 -29.23 17.18 2.79
N GLU A 93 -29.58 18.46 2.77
CA GLU A 93 -30.54 18.99 1.80
C GLU A 93 -30.02 18.87 0.36
N ILE A 94 -28.72 19.10 0.12
CA ILE A 94 -28.15 18.91 -1.22
C ILE A 94 -28.14 17.43 -1.65
N VAL A 95 -27.92 16.50 -0.71
CA VAL A 95 -28.01 15.06 -1.00
C VAL A 95 -29.44 14.67 -1.38
N LYS A 96 -30.45 15.18 -0.66
CA LYS A 96 -31.86 14.97 -1.01
C LYS A 96 -32.19 15.52 -2.39
N GLU A 97 -31.71 16.73 -2.71
CA GLU A 97 -31.92 17.34 -4.03
C GLU A 97 -31.26 16.53 -5.15
N ILE A 98 -30.05 16.02 -4.94
CA ILE A 98 -29.41 15.07 -5.85
C ILE A 98 -30.30 13.83 -6.06
N GLY A 99 -30.87 13.28 -4.98
CA GLY A 99 -31.81 12.16 -5.04
C GLY A 99 -33.02 12.46 -5.93
N LYS A 100 -33.66 13.61 -5.75
CA LYS A 100 -34.79 14.07 -6.59
C LYS A 100 -34.39 14.17 -8.05
N LYS A 101 -33.25 14.80 -8.37
CA LYS A 101 -32.77 14.93 -9.76
C LYS A 101 -32.45 13.59 -10.40
N LEU A 102 -32.00 12.61 -9.63
CA LEU A 102 -31.75 11.26 -10.11
C LEU A 102 -33.03 10.42 -10.27
N GLY A 103 -34.19 10.91 -9.83
CA GLY A 103 -35.42 10.11 -9.75
C GLY A 103 -35.28 8.98 -8.73
N ASP A 104 -34.51 9.19 -7.66
CA ASP A 104 -34.35 8.27 -6.53
C ASP A 104 -34.37 9.08 -5.24
N GLU A 105 -35.58 9.43 -4.80
CA GLU A 105 -35.78 10.29 -3.64
C GLU A 105 -35.05 9.73 -2.41
N ILE A 106 -34.17 10.53 -1.81
CA ILE A 106 -33.45 10.18 -0.58
C ILE A 106 -34.18 10.86 0.57
N VAL A 107 -34.57 10.08 1.56
CA VAL A 107 -35.24 10.60 2.77
C VAL A 107 -34.31 10.53 3.98
N ASP A 108 -34.67 11.19 5.09
CA ASP A 108 -33.83 11.25 6.28
C ASP A 108 -33.47 9.87 6.84
N THR A 109 -34.39 8.90 6.79
CA THR A 109 -34.15 7.53 7.26
C THR A 109 -33.16 6.74 6.38
N ASP A 110 -32.88 7.22 5.17
CA ASP A 110 -31.85 6.62 4.31
C ASP A 110 -30.45 7.06 4.70
N ILE A 111 -30.30 8.17 5.43
CA ILE A 111 -29.01 8.79 5.78
C ILE A 111 -28.68 8.47 7.24
N ASP A 112 -27.54 7.84 7.46
CA ASP A 112 -26.98 7.61 8.80
C ASP A 112 -26.11 8.82 9.23
N ILE A 113 -25.19 9.22 8.36
CA ILE A 113 -24.26 10.33 8.62
C ILE A 113 -24.02 11.09 7.31
N CYS A 114 -24.03 12.42 7.36
CA CYS A 114 -23.61 13.28 6.26
C CYS A 114 -22.67 14.37 6.77
N HIS A 115 -21.50 14.53 6.16
CA HIS A 115 -20.53 15.55 6.56
C HIS A 115 -19.54 15.87 5.44
N ARG A 116 -18.87 17.02 5.53
CA ARG A 116 -17.77 17.40 4.65
C ARG A 116 -16.42 16.89 5.14
N VAL A 117 -15.57 16.52 4.18
CA VAL A 117 -14.19 16.12 4.38
C VAL A 117 -13.28 16.99 3.53
N ASP A 118 -12.19 17.44 4.13
CA ASP A 118 -11.24 18.33 3.48
C ASP A 118 -10.45 17.62 2.38
N ILE A 119 -10.14 18.38 1.34
CA ILE A 119 -9.27 17.93 0.26
C ILE A 119 -7.91 18.58 0.49
N PRO A 120 -6.82 17.80 0.62
CA PRO A 120 -5.49 18.37 0.77
C PRO A 120 -5.17 19.37 -0.34
N HIS A 121 -4.65 20.54 0.05
CA HIS A 121 -4.27 21.63 -0.88
C HIS A 121 -5.42 22.21 -1.72
N SER A 122 -6.67 22.07 -1.30
CA SER A 122 -7.82 22.70 -1.95
C SER A 122 -8.70 23.44 -0.92
N LYS A 123 -9.38 24.49 -1.37
CA LYS A 123 -10.45 25.15 -0.60
C LYS A 123 -11.79 24.42 -0.73
N ASP A 124 -11.90 23.50 -1.69
CA ASP A 124 -13.09 22.68 -1.87
C ASP A 124 -13.12 21.53 -0.85
N ARG A 125 -14.33 21.08 -0.50
CA ARG A 125 -14.56 19.96 0.43
C ARG A 125 -15.50 18.96 -0.20
N ASN A 126 -15.19 17.67 -0.08
CA ASN A 126 -16.08 16.61 -0.56
C ASN A 126 -17.14 16.33 0.51
N VAL A 127 -18.34 15.95 0.09
CA VAL A 127 -19.38 15.47 1.01
C VAL A 127 -19.30 13.94 1.08
N ILE A 128 -19.23 13.40 2.29
CA ILE A 128 -19.40 11.98 2.55
C ILE A 128 -20.81 11.77 3.11
N VAL A 129 -21.61 10.97 2.41
CA VAL A 129 -22.89 10.48 2.91
C VAL A 129 -22.80 8.98 3.16
N ARG A 130 -23.11 8.55 4.38
CA ARG A 130 -23.32 7.15 4.74
C ARG A 130 -24.81 6.85 4.71
N PHE A 131 -25.17 5.85 3.93
CA PHE A 131 -26.54 5.35 3.89
C PHE A 131 -26.77 4.27 4.95
N THR A 132 -27.98 4.20 5.47
CA THR A 132 -28.40 3.11 6.37
C THR A 132 -28.41 1.77 5.64
N ARG A 133 -28.80 1.77 4.35
CA ARG A 133 -28.91 0.56 3.52
C ARG A 133 -27.99 0.62 2.30
N ARG A 134 -27.17 -0.41 2.11
CA ARG A 134 -26.28 -0.55 0.94
C ARG A 134 -27.04 -0.62 -0.39
N SER A 135 -28.23 -1.20 -0.40
CA SER A 135 -29.09 -1.28 -1.59
C SER A 135 -29.49 0.11 -2.09
N LYS A 136 -29.92 1.01 -1.19
CA LYS A 136 -30.26 2.40 -1.50
C LYS A 136 -29.05 3.14 -2.06
N ARG A 137 -27.91 3.03 -1.38
CA ARG A 137 -26.61 3.56 -1.83
C ARG A 137 -26.29 3.13 -3.27
N ASN A 138 -26.40 1.83 -3.55
CA ASN A 138 -26.11 1.26 -4.87
C ASN A 138 -27.07 1.76 -5.95
N ALA A 139 -28.37 1.88 -5.64
CA ALA A 139 -29.37 2.39 -6.58
C ALA A 139 -29.08 3.85 -6.99
N VAL A 140 -28.81 4.71 -6.01
CA VAL A 140 -28.43 6.12 -6.22
C VAL A 140 -27.17 6.22 -7.09
N LEU A 141 -26.11 5.46 -6.75
CA LEU A 141 -24.87 5.46 -7.51
C LEU A 141 -25.05 4.97 -8.95
N ALA A 142 -25.86 3.93 -9.16
CA ALA A 142 -26.12 3.40 -10.50
C ALA A 142 -26.82 4.41 -11.41
N LYS A 143 -27.76 5.19 -10.86
CA LYS A 143 -28.42 6.29 -11.58
C LYS A 143 -27.44 7.44 -11.84
N ALA A 144 -26.64 7.81 -10.84
CA ALA A 144 -25.66 8.88 -10.97
C ALA A 144 -24.59 8.59 -12.04
N ARG A 145 -24.19 7.33 -12.23
CA ARG A 145 -23.26 6.93 -13.31
C ARG A 145 -23.84 7.12 -14.72
N LYS A 146 -25.17 7.21 -14.87
CA LYS A 146 -25.87 7.39 -16.15
C LYS A 146 -26.26 8.84 -16.44
N MET A 147 -26.09 9.74 -15.46
CA MET A 147 -26.54 11.12 -15.57
C MET A 147 -25.39 12.09 -15.26
N ARG A 148 -25.22 13.12 -16.08
CA ARG A 148 -24.23 14.17 -15.83
C ARG A 148 -24.84 15.23 -14.92
N LEU A 149 -24.55 15.14 -13.63
CA LEU A 149 -24.93 16.16 -12.66
C LEU A 149 -24.01 17.39 -12.76
N THR A 150 -24.60 18.56 -12.61
CA THR A 150 -23.89 19.84 -12.50
C THR A 150 -24.44 20.66 -11.34
N THR A 151 -23.67 21.62 -10.85
CA THR A 151 -24.11 22.55 -9.81
C THR A 151 -25.34 23.36 -10.26
N GLU A 152 -25.39 23.76 -11.53
CA GLU A 152 -26.55 24.45 -12.12
C GLU A 152 -27.82 23.59 -12.08
N ALA A 153 -27.72 22.28 -12.40
CA ALA A 153 -28.84 21.36 -12.34
C ALA A 153 -29.39 21.18 -10.91
N LEU A 154 -28.58 21.49 -9.90
CA LEU A 154 -28.91 21.48 -8.47
C LEU A 154 -29.35 22.87 -7.95
N GLY A 155 -29.54 23.85 -8.84
CA GLY A 155 -30.05 25.18 -8.49
C GLY A 155 -28.99 26.19 -8.03
N PHE A 156 -27.70 25.90 -8.21
CA PHE A 156 -26.65 26.88 -7.90
C PHE A 156 -26.45 27.85 -9.07
N GLU A 157 -26.56 29.15 -8.80
CA GLU A 157 -26.44 30.24 -9.78
C GLU A 157 -24.99 30.56 -10.20
N ARG A 158 -23.99 29.96 -9.53
CA ARG A 158 -22.57 30.12 -9.89
C ARG A 158 -22.23 29.29 -11.16
N ALA A 159 -21.04 29.53 -11.71
CA ALA A 159 -20.53 28.78 -12.86
C ALA A 159 -20.78 27.26 -12.76
N SER A 160 -21.37 26.69 -13.81
CA SER A 160 -21.79 25.29 -13.89
C SER A 160 -20.58 24.35 -13.79
N LYS A 161 -20.43 23.65 -12.66
CA LYS A 161 -19.35 22.68 -12.40
C LYS A 161 -19.92 21.26 -12.37
N PRO A 162 -19.18 20.24 -12.87
CA PRO A 162 -19.60 18.85 -12.75
C PRO A 162 -19.65 18.39 -11.28
N VAL A 163 -20.69 17.63 -10.94
CA VAL A 163 -20.84 16.97 -9.63
C VAL A 163 -20.70 15.47 -9.81
N PHE A 164 -19.81 14.85 -9.04
CA PHE A 164 -19.50 13.42 -9.17
C PHE A 164 -19.86 12.66 -7.91
N LEU A 165 -20.65 11.60 -8.06
CA LEU A 165 -20.94 10.64 -7.00
C LEU A 165 -20.08 9.39 -7.22
N ASN A 166 -19.25 9.07 -6.24
CA ASN A 166 -18.32 7.95 -6.30
C ASN A 166 -18.48 7.04 -5.08
N GLU A 167 -18.02 5.80 -5.19
CA GLU A 167 -17.83 4.97 -4.00
C GLU A 167 -16.76 5.59 -3.10
N HIS A 168 -16.97 5.57 -1.79
CA HIS A 168 -15.98 6.02 -0.85
C HIS A 168 -14.88 4.95 -0.67
N LEU A 169 -13.74 5.18 -1.30
CA LEU A 169 -12.59 4.28 -1.24
C LEU A 169 -11.60 4.67 -0.13
N THR A 170 -10.89 3.67 0.41
CA THR A 170 -9.70 3.91 1.23
C THR A 170 -8.59 4.57 0.41
N GLN A 171 -7.60 5.15 1.10
CA GLN A 171 -6.48 5.79 0.42
C GLN A 171 -5.68 4.79 -0.45
N LYS A 172 -5.52 3.54 0.00
CA LYS A 172 -4.89 2.48 -0.78
C LYS A 172 -5.68 2.21 -2.06
N ASN A 173 -7.00 2.00 -1.98
CA ASN A 173 -7.82 1.75 -3.16
C ASN A 173 -7.91 2.95 -4.11
N LYS A 174 -7.92 4.19 -3.59
CA LYS A 174 -7.79 5.41 -4.43
C LYS A 174 -6.48 5.43 -5.21
N ARG A 175 -5.36 5.09 -4.56
CA ARG A 175 -4.03 4.98 -5.22
C ARG A 175 -4.02 3.89 -6.28
N LEU A 176 -4.54 2.70 -5.98
CA LEU A 176 -4.64 1.59 -6.93
C LEU A 176 -5.51 1.94 -8.13
N LEU A 177 -6.65 2.59 -7.90
CA LEU A 177 -7.53 3.07 -8.98
C LEU A 177 -6.79 4.05 -9.90
N GLY A 178 -6.09 5.04 -9.32
CA GLY A 178 -5.30 6.00 -10.09
C GLY A 178 -4.19 5.32 -10.90
N ALA A 179 -3.44 4.41 -10.29
CA ALA A 179 -2.38 3.65 -10.94
C ALA A 179 -2.91 2.77 -12.08
N ALA A 180 -4.02 2.04 -11.85
CA ALA A 180 -4.66 1.21 -12.87
C ALA A 180 -5.20 2.05 -14.04
N ILE A 181 -5.82 3.21 -13.78
CA ILE A 181 -6.28 4.14 -14.83
C ILE A 181 -5.09 4.67 -15.65
N ALA A 182 -3.99 5.03 -15.00
CA ALA A 182 -2.78 5.50 -15.68
C ALA A 182 -2.17 4.40 -16.55
N LYS A 183 -2.00 3.19 -15.99
CA LYS A 183 -1.44 2.02 -16.68
C LYS A 183 -2.30 1.59 -17.88
N LYS A 184 -3.62 1.56 -17.72
CA LYS A 184 -4.58 1.20 -18.77
C LYS A 184 -4.29 1.91 -20.10
N LYS A 185 -3.91 3.19 -20.05
CA LYS A 185 -3.61 4.02 -21.24
C LYS A 185 -2.41 3.51 -22.04
N SER A 186 -1.39 2.95 -21.38
CA SER A 186 -0.17 2.48 -22.05
C SER A 186 -0.24 1.03 -22.52
N VAL A 187 -1.20 0.23 -22.04
CA VAL A 187 -1.29 -1.22 -22.34
C VAL A 187 -2.56 -1.63 -23.09
N ALA A 188 -3.30 -0.67 -23.63
CA ALA A 188 -4.54 -0.90 -24.42
C ALA A 188 -5.61 -1.73 -23.69
N TRP A 189 -5.74 -1.55 -22.37
CA TRP A 189 -6.88 -2.10 -21.62
C TRP A 189 -8.09 -1.19 -21.80
N LYS A 190 -9.31 -1.75 -21.91
CA LYS A 190 -10.53 -0.97 -22.17
C LYS A 190 -11.28 -0.50 -20.94
N TYR A 191 -11.18 -1.19 -19.80
CA TYR A 191 -12.00 -0.87 -18.63
C TYR A 191 -11.19 -0.89 -17.33
N VAL A 192 -11.39 0.13 -16.49
CA VAL A 192 -11.00 0.18 -15.09
C VAL A 192 -12.15 0.86 -14.35
N TRP A 193 -12.67 0.24 -13.29
CA TRP A 193 -13.81 0.74 -12.54
C TRP A 193 -13.77 0.27 -11.09
N THR A 194 -14.71 0.76 -10.30
CA THR A 194 -14.91 0.32 -8.91
C THR A 194 -16.23 -0.40 -8.77
N SER A 195 -16.24 -1.46 -7.97
CA SER A 195 -17.45 -2.14 -7.57
C SER A 195 -17.28 -2.70 -6.16
N ASN A 196 -18.23 -2.40 -5.27
CA ASN A 196 -18.19 -2.83 -3.86
C ASN A 196 -16.86 -2.49 -3.19
N GLY A 197 -16.37 -1.27 -3.39
CA GLY A 197 -15.10 -0.81 -2.84
C GLY A 197 -13.84 -1.46 -3.41
N GLN A 198 -13.97 -2.36 -4.39
CA GLN A 198 -12.84 -3.03 -5.05
C GLN A 198 -12.51 -2.33 -6.37
N VAL A 199 -11.21 -2.25 -6.69
CA VAL A 199 -10.73 -1.79 -7.99
C VAL A 199 -10.68 -2.98 -8.94
N LEU A 200 -11.34 -2.85 -10.08
CA LEU A 200 -11.45 -3.89 -11.10
C LEU A 200 -10.95 -3.35 -12.42
N ALA A 201 -10.27 -4.20 -13.17
CA ALA A 201 -9.77 -3.89 -14.50
C ALA A 201 -10.16 -5.02 -15.46
N ARG A 202 -10.43 -4.67 -16.71
CA ARG A 202 -10.74 -5.63 -17.77
C ARG A 202 -10.21 -5.13 -19.08
N ARG A 203 -9.60 -6.04 -19.82
CA ARG A 203 -8.95 -5.68 -21.08
C ARG A 203 -9.93 -5.45 -22.22
N GLY A 204 -10.92 -6.32 -22.40
CA GLY A 204 -11.98 -6.19 -23.41
C GLY A 204 -13.30 -6.82 -22.94
N GLU A 205 -14.36 -6.72 -23.73
CA GLU A 205 -15.72 -7.15 -23.33
C GLU A 205 -15.89 -8.64 -23.09
N SER A 206 -14.96 -9.46 -23.56
CA SER A 206 -14.96 -10.93 -23.41
C SER A 206 -13.80 -11.45 -22.55
N THR A 207 -12.91 -10.59 -22.04
CA THR A 207 -11.74 -11.05 -21.25
C THR A 207 -12.10 -11.27 -19.78
N PRO A 208 -11.34 -12.04 -19.00
CA PRO A 208 -11.54 -12.11 -17.55
C PRO A 208 -11.38 -10.74 -16.86
N ILE A 209 -12.05 -10.57 -15.72
CA ILE A 209 -11.88 -9.41 -14.84
C ILE A 209 -10.68 -9.65 -13.92
N LEU A 210 -9.78 -8.67 -13.84
CA LEU A 210 -8.69 -8.63 -12.89
C LEU A 210 -9.07 -7.74 -11.70
N ARG A 211 -9.06 -8.28 -10.49
CA ARG A 211 -9.12 -7.49 -9.26
C ARG A 211 -7.74 -6.90 -8.99
N ILE A 212 -7.67 -5.58 -8.83
CA ILE A 212 -6.45 -4.86 -8.45
C ILE A 212 -6.46 -4.69 -6.94
N PHE A 213 -5.65 -5.47 -6.24
CA PHE A 213 -5.55 -5.43 -4.77
C PHE A 213 -4.18 -4.92 -4.28
N THR A 214 -3.18 -5.03 -5.13
CA THR A 214 -1.80 -4.61 -4.90
C THR A 214 -1.22 -3.88 -6.11
N MET A 215 -0.08 -3.21 -5.94
CA MET A 215 0.63 -2.61 -7.07
C MET A 215 1.14 -3.66 -8.07
N SER A 216 1.49 -4.86 -7.61
CA SER A 216 1.86 -5.97 -8.50
C SER A 216 0.69 -6.40 -9.40
N ASP A 217 -0.57 -6.23 -8.99
CA ASP A 217 -1.71 -6.47 -9.88
C ASP A 217 -1.82 -5.43 -10.99
N VAL A 218 -1.42 -4.18 -10.73
CA VAL A 218 -1.31 -3.12 -11.75
C VAL A 218 -0.22 -3.49 -12.76
N GLU A 219 0.90 -4.04 -12.31
CA GLU A 219 1.99 -4.49 -13.18
C GLU A 219 1.58 -5.65 -14.08
N ARG A 220 0.68 -6.53 -13.63
CA ARG A 220 0.09 -7.61 -14.45
C ARG A 220 -0.81 -7.10 -15.57
N MET A 221 -1.18 -5.81 -15.58
CA MET A 221 -1.86 -5.20 -16.72
C MET A 221 -0.87 -5.05 -17.88
N ASN A 222 -0.70 -6.11 -18.65
CA ASN A 222 0.20 -6.18 -19.79
C ASN A 222 -0.54 -5.98 -21.12
N ALA A 223 0.19 -5.59 -22.16
CA ALA A 223 -0.29 -5.60 -23.54
C ALA A 223 -0.43 -7.05 -24.05
N GLN A 224 -1.24 -7.32 -25.08
CA GLN A 224 -1.14 -8.62 -25.78
C GLN A 224 0.27 -8.72 -26.36
N SER A 225 0.88 -9.90 -26.27
CA SER A 225 1.73 -10.34 -27.37
C SER A 225 0.85 -10.42 -28.63
N PRO A 226 1.27 -9.90 -29.78
CA PRO A 226 0.52 -10.10 -31.02
C PRO A 226 0.26 -11.60 -31.16
N ALA A 227 -1.01 -11.97 -31.28
CA ALA A 227 -1.37 -13.34 -31.60
C ALA A 227 -0.61 -13.68 -32.89
N ALA A 228 0.19 -14.75 -32.86
CA ALA A 228 0.73 -15.33 -34.06
C ALA A 228 -0.46 -15.49 -35.03
N SER A 229 -0.43 -14.72 -36.10
CA SER A 229 -1.31 -14.88 -37.24
C SER A 229 -1.21 -16.34 -37.66
N LEU A 230 -2.26 -17.11 -37.37
CA LEU A 230 -2.51 -18.37 -38.04
C LEU A 230 -2.64 -18.02 -39.52
N SER A 231 -1.53 -18.22 -40.23
CA SER A 231 -1.49 -18.34 -41.67
C SER A 231 -2.21 -19.65 -42.03
N GLU A 232 -3.40 -19.51 -42.60
CA GLU A 232 -3.93 -20.47 -43.57
C GLU A 232 -3.62 -19.95 -44.98
#